data_AF-A0A315CBS0-F1
#
_entry.id   AF-A0A315CBS0-F1
#
_cell.length_a   1.000
_cell.length_b   1.000
_cell.length_c   1.000
_cell.angle_alpha   90.00
_cell.angle_beta   90.00
_cell.angle_gamma   90.00
#
_symmetry.space_group_name_H-M   'P 1'
#
loop_
_entity.id
_entity.type
_entity.pdbx_description
1 polymer ?
#
loop_
_entity_poly.entity_id
_entity_poly.type
_entity_poly.pdbx_seq_one_letter_code
_entity_poly.pdbx_strand_id
1 'polypeptide(L)'
;MNRTYQTVFRPALFAAQALLCASFCLHAQAQTPAQPQDELTARYQQDLAECEAQQATQDLAACRLEARNALAEAKRNLLSDTTANLFEKNQLKRCRVFKGDDREACEARARGEGSSTGSVQSGGILHEVVRPVVPSPAR
;
A
#
# COMPACT_ATOMS: atom_id res chain seq x y z
N MET A 1 39.13 72.97 -6.73
CA MET A 1 38.15 72.40 -5.79
C MET A 1 37.03 71.78 -6.60
N ASN A 2 36.95 70.45 -6.68
CA ASN A 2 35.75 69.72 -7.10
C ASN A 2 35.89 68.26 -6.63
N ARG A 3 34.83 67.77 -6.00
CA ARG A 3 34.71 66.49 -5.29
C ARG A 3 33.66 65.67 -6.05
N THR A 4 34.02 64.50 -6.56
CA THR A 4 33.05 63.54 -7.15
C THR A 4 33.67 62.13 -7.19
N TYR A 5 33.41 61.31 -6.17
CA TYR A 5 32.49 60.15 -6.19
C TYR A 5 32.96 58.98 -7.08
N GLN A 6 33.79 58.09 -6.51
CA GLN A 6 33.88 56.68 -6.91
C GLN A 6 33.47 55.80 -5.72
N THR A 7 32.16 55.79 -5.46
CA THR A 7 31.49 54.65 -4.84
C THR A 7 30.77 53.89 -5.95
N VAL A 8 30.26 52.69 -5.68
CA VAL A 8 29.36 51.90 -6.55
C VAL A 8 30.01 50.87 -7.49
N PHE A 9 30.95 50.04 -7.02
CA PHE A 9 31.23 48.77 -7.72
C PHE A 9 31.37 47.51 -6.84
N ARG A 10 30.99 47.56 -5.56
CA ARG A 10 31.24 46.44 -4.62
C ARG A 10 30.15 45.99 -3.62
N PRO A 11 28.89 46.49 -3.59
CA PRO A 11 27.91 45.90 -2.67
C PRO A 11 26.59 45.42 -3.30
N ALA A 12 26.54 45.11 -4.61
CA ALA A 12 25.27 44.72 -5.25
C ALA A 12 25.07 43.21 -5.48
N LEU A 13 26.11 42.39 -5.33
CA LEU A 13 26.03 40.95 -5.62
C LEU A 13 25.82 40.05 -4.40
N PHE A 14 25.96 40.57 -3.18
CA PHE A 14 25.84 39.76 -1.95
C PHE A 14 24.52 39.91 -1.20
N ALA A 15 23.63 40.84 -1.59
CA ALA A 15 22.35 41.05 -0.92
C ALA A 15 21.16 40.32 -1.60
N ALA A 16 21.30 39.87 -2.85
CA ALA A 16 20.21 39.25 -3.60
C ALA A 16 20.06 37.73 -3.38
N GLN A 17 21.05 37.06 -2.78
CA GLN A 17 21.00 35.61 -2.54
C GLN A 17 20.43 35.22 -1.16
N ALA A 18 20.29 36.15 -0.23
CA ALA A 18 19.76 35.87 1.11
C ALA A 18 18.21 35.92 1.19
N LEU A 19 17.53 36.49 0.19
CA LEU A 19 16.08 36.67 0.18
C LEU A 19 15.32 35.66 -0.69
N LEU A 20 16.02 34.82 -1.48
CA LEU A 20 15.40 33.78 -2.31
C LEU A 20 15.31 32.39 -1.62
N CYS A 21 15.97 32.21 -0.48
CA CYS A 21 15.94 30.95 0.27
C CYS A 21 14.86 30.89 1.37
N ALA A 22 14.13 31.98 1.61
CA ALA A 22 13.13 32.05 2.69
C ALA A 22 11.69 31.74 2.23
N SER A 23 11.45 31.54 0.93
CA SER A 23 10.10 31.44 0.34
C SER A 23 9.60 30.02 0.08
N PHE A 24 10.39 28.98 0.38
CA PHE A 24 10.05 27.58 0.03
C PHE A 24 9.54 26.72 1.19
N CYS A 25 9.31 27.29 2.38
CA CYS A 25 8.87 26.54 3.56
C CYS A 25 7.39 26.74 3.91
N LEU A 26 6.50 26.92 2.93
CA LEU A 26 5.05 26.90 3.18
C LEU A 26 4.38 25.75 2.40
N HIS A 27 3.74 24.87 3.17
CA HIS A 27 2.87 23.74 2.81
C HIS A 27 3.50 22.34 2.69
N ALA A 28 4.24 21.91 3.71
CA ALA A 28 4.10 20.52 4.15
C ALA A 28 2.82 20.42 4.98
N GLN A 29 1.67 20.27 4.31
CA GLN A 29 0.47 19.80 5.02
C GLN A 29 0.78 18.37 5.45
N ALA A 30 1.18 18.20 6.70
CA ALA A 30 1.13 16.92 7.37
C ALA A 30 -0.34 16.47 7.34
N GLN A 31 -0.69 15.62 6.37
CA GLN A 31 -1.92 14.86 6.42
C GLN A 31 -1.76 13.99 7.67
N THR A 32 -2.44 14.37 8.75
CA THR A 32 -2.67 13.46 9.86
C THR A 32 -3.23 12.17 9.26
N PRO A 33 -2.71 10.99 9.60
CA PRO A 33 -3.28 9.74 9.11
C PRO A 33 -4.75 9.74 9.54
N ALA A 34 -5.64 9.93 8.55
CA ALA A 34 -7.06 9.85 8.78
C ALA A 34 -7.34 8.46 9.36
N GLN A 35 -8.25 8.37 10.33
CA GLN A 35 -8.61 7.05 10.83
C GLN A 35 -9.12 6.21 9.66
N PRO A 36 -8.88 4.89 9.62
CA PRO A 36 -9.28 4.05 8.49
C PRO A 36 -10.78 4.19 8.13
N GLN A 37 -11.63 4.52 9.10
CA GLN A 37 -13.05 4.80 8.89
C GLN A 37 -13.33 6.13 8.16
N ASP A 38 -12.51 7.15 8.39
CA ASP A 38 -12.63 8.46 7.74
C ASP A 38 -12.25 8.34 6.26
N GLU A 39 -11.21 7.56 5.94
CA GLU A 39 -10.77 7.30 4.57
C GLU A 39 -11.84 6.55 3.76
N LEU A 40 -12.45 5.50 4.33
CA LEU A 40 -13.54 4.78 3.66
C LEU A 40 -14.76 5.66 3.40
N THR A 41 -15.08 6.55 4.33
CA THR A 41 -16.20 7.47 4.17
C THR A 41 -15.90 8.48 3.07
N ALA A 42 -14.68 9.02 3.02
CA ALA A 42 -14.25 9.91 1.93
C ALA A 42 -14.30 9.21 0.56
N ARG A 43 -13.84 7.96 0.48
CA ARG A 43 -13.89 7.17 -0.76
C ARG A 43 -15.30 6.93 -1.24
N TYR A 44 -16.23 6.57 -0.34
CA TYR A 44 -17.63 6.40 -0.69
C TYR A 44 -18.28 7.69 -1.22
N GLN A 45 -17.96 8.85 -0.66
CA GLN A 45 -18.46 10.13 -1.18
C GLN A 45 -17.92 10.42 -2.59
N GLN A 46 -16.66 10.07 -2.85
CA GLN A 46 -16.10 10.18 -4.19
C GLN A 46 -16.82 9.26 -5.18
N ASP A 47 -17.07 7.99 -4.82
CA ASP A 47 -17.79 7.03 -5.67
C ASP A 47 -19.22 7.54 -6.00
N LEU A 48 -19.91 8.17 -5.04
CA LEU A 48 -21.21 8.78 -5.27
C LEU A 48 -21.14 9.97 -6.25
N ALA A 49 -20.12 10.83 -6.11
CA ALA A 49 -19.92 11.97 -7.01
C ALA A 49 -19.61 11.49 -8.44
N GLU A 50 -18.83 10.42 -8.60
CA GLU A 50 -18.58 9.78 -9.89
C GLU A 50 -19.87 9.21 -10.50
N CYS A 51 -20.71 8.53 -9.70
CA CYS A 51 -22.02 8.08 -10.16
C CYS A 51 -22.91 9.23 -10.64
N GLU A 52 -22.88 10.37 -9.96
CA GLU A 52 -23.69 11.55 -10.32
C GLU A 52 -23.18 12.25 -11.58
N ALA A 53 -21.86 12.26 -11.80
CA ALA A 53 -21.25 12.78 -13.03
C ALA A 53 -21.58 11.93 -14.26
N GLN A 54 -21.88 10.64 -14.08
CA GLN A 54 -22.15 9.67 -15.16
C GLN A 54 -23.62 9.63 -15.64
N GLN A 55 -24.43 10.67 -15.37
CA GLN A 55 -25.85 10.78 -15.73
C GLN A 55 -26.23 10.39 -17.19
N ALA A 56 -25.27 10.39 -18.11
CA ALA A 56 -25.46 10.04 -19.52
C ALA A 56 -25.34 8.53 -19.85
N THR A 57 -24.85 7.70 -18.92
CA THR A 57 -24.64 6.25 -19.13
C THR A 57 -25.40 5.42 -18.08
N GLN A 58 -25.87 4.24 -18.48
CA GLN A 58 -26.93 3.47 -17.83
C GLN A 58 -26.75 3.17 -16.33
N ASP A 59 -27.92 3.18 -15.67
CA ASP A 59 -28.27 2.75 -14.32
C ASP A 59 -27.49 3.36 -13.15
N LEU A 60 -27.79 4.63 -12.90
CA LEU A 60 -27.39 5.37 -11.70
C LEU A 60 -27.76 4.65 -10.39
N ALA A 61 -28.83 3.84 -10.38
CA ALA A 61 -29.21 3.06 -9.20
C ALA A 61 -28.27 1.87 -8.99
N ALA A 62 -27.85 1.20 -10.07
CA ALA A 62 -26.80 0.17 -10.01
C ALA A 62 -25.46 0.76 -9.55
N CYS A 63 -25.03 1.90 -10.09
CA CYS A 63 -23.78 2.55 -9.67
C CYS A 63 -23.78 2.85 -8.16
N ARG A 64 -24.87 3.44 -7.65
CA ARG A 64 -25.03 3.71 -6.21
C ARG A 64 -25.12 2.44 -5.37
N LEU A 65 -25.69 1.36 -5.92
CA LEU A 65 -25.71 0.06 -5.25
C LEU A 65 -24.29 -0.51 -5.12
N GLU A 66 -23.50 -0.47 -6.18
CA GLU A 66 -22.11 -0.92 -6.17
C GLU A 66 -21.25 -0.09 -5.21
N ALA A 67 -21.39 1.24 -5.19
CA ALA A 67 -20.69 2.10 -4.22
C ALA A 67 -21.03 1.73 -2.76
N ARG A 68 -22.29 1.41 -2.46
CA ARG A 68 -22.70 0.94 -1.13
C ARG A 68 -22.13 -0.44 -0.81
N ASN A 69 -22.14 -1.36 -1.77
CA ASN A 69 -21.59 -2.70 -1.61
C ASN A 69 -20.08 -2.63 -1.37
N ALA A 70 -19.37 -1.79 -2.12
CA ALA A 70 -17.94 -1.52 -1.97
C ALA A 70 -17.63 -0.96 -0.58
N LEU A 71 -18.39 0.02 -0.09
CA LEU A 71 -18.23 0.52 1.28
C LEU A 71 -18.48 -0.57 2.33
N ALA A 72 -19.53 -1.38 2.15
CA ALA A 72 -19.85 -2.46 3.08
C ALA A 72 -18.75 -3.54 3.11
N GLU A 73 -18.22 -3.93 1.95
CA GLU A 73 -17.08 -4.84 1.86
C GLU A 73 -15.81 -4.23 2.42
N ALA A 74 -15.51 -2.96 2.13
CA ALA A 74 -14.35 -2.29 2.67
C ALA A 74 -14.42 -2.20 4.20
N LYS A 75 -15.61 -1.92 4.77
CA LYS A 75 -15.84 -1.97 6.22
C LYS A 75 -15.67 -3.37 6.81
N ARG A 76 -16.12 -4.41 6.10
CA ARG A 76 -15.88 -5.82 6.49
C ARG A 76 -14.40 -6.19 6.43
N ASN A 77 -13.68 -5.65 5.44
CA ASN A 77 -12.29 -5.96 5.15
C ASN A 77 -11.30 -4.99 5.80
N LEU A 78 -11.74 -3.99 6.57
CA LEU A 78 -10.87 -3.24 7.47
C LEU A 78 -10.22 -4.27 8.40
N LEU A 79 -8.95 -4.57 8.12
CA LEU A 79 -8.20 -5.61 8.80
C LEU A 79 -8.09 -5.24 10.29
N SER A 80 -9.00 -5.77 11.10
CA SER A 80 -8.67 -6.01 12.50
C SER A 80 -7.62 -7.13 12.54
N ASP A 81 -6.83 -7.22 13.61
CA ASP A 81 -5.89 -8.34 13.82
C ASP A 81 -6.58 -9.70 13.68
N THR A 82 -7.89 -9.76 13.95
CA THR A 82 -8.77 -10.91 13.71
C THR A 82 -8.75 -11.37 12.24
N THR A 83 -8.75 -10.45 11.28
CA THR A 83 -8.80 -10.75 9.84
C THR A 83 -7.45 -11.28 9.33
N ALA A 84 -6.34 -10.73 9.81
CA ALA A 84 -5.00 -11.26 9.50
C ALA A 84 -4.85 -12.71 9.99
N ASN A 85 -5.33 -12.99 11.22
CA ASN A 85 -5.33 -14.34 11.77
C ASN A 85 -6.25 -15.31 10.96
N LEU A 86 -7.34 -14.81 10.39
CA LEU A 86 -8.22 -15.60 9.52
C LEU A 86 -7.53 -15.98 8.20
N PHE A 87 -6.73 -15.08 7.61
CA PHE A 87 -5.99 -15.39 6.38
C PHE A 87 -4.96 -16.50 6.59
N GLU A 88 -4.15 -16.40 7.65
CA GLU A 88 -3.18 -17.44 8.00
C GLU A 88 -3.87 -18.80 8.27
N LYS A 89 -4.96 -18.78 9.06
CA LYS A 89 -5.77 -19.98 9.31
C LYS A 89 -6.31 -20.60 8.01
N ASN A 90 -6.81 -19.77 7.09
CA ASN A 90 -7.34 -20.25 5.81
C ASN A 90 -6.25 -20.79 4.90
N GLN A 91 -5.08 -20.17 4.91
CA GLN A 91 -3.92 -20.64 4.17
C GLN A 91 -3.50 -22.04 4.63
N LEU A 92 -3.41 -22.28 5.95
CA LEU A 92 -3.05 -23.59 6.49
C LEU A 92 -4.13 -24.66 6.30
N LYS A 93 -5.41 -24.27 6.14
CA LYS A 93 -6.49 -25.24 5.81
C LYS A 93 -6.19 -26.03 4.54
N ARG A 94 -5.51 -25.43 3.57
CA ARG A 94 -5.14 -26.08 2.29
C ARG A 94 -4.19 -27.27 2.49
N CYS A 95 -3.40 -27.25 3.55
CA CYS A 95 -2.44 -28.32 3.85
C CYS A 95 -3.06 -29.52 4.58
N ARG A 96 -4.33 -29.45 5.01
CA ARG A 96 -4.98 -30.49 5.82
C ARG A 96 -5.17 -31.84 5.09
N VAL A 97 -5.09 -31.83 3.76
CA VAL A 97 -5.16 -33.06 2.95
C VAL A 97 -3.91 -33.94 3.13
N PHE A 98 -2.77 -33.33 3.45
CA PHE A 98 -1.51 -34.02 3.66
C PHE A 98 -1.39 -34.56 5.09
N LYS A 99 -0.49 -35.51 5.31
CA LYS A 99 -0.21 -36.15 6.60
C LYS A 99 1.30 -36.22 6.84
N GLY A 100 1.72 -36.32 8.11
CA GLY A 100 3.13 -36.44 8.48
C GLY A 100 3.99 -35.31 7.91
N ASP A 101 5.17 -35.66 7.41
CA ASP A 101 6.17 -34.72 6.88
C ASP A 101 5.65 -33.87 5.71
N ASP A 102 4.75 -34.43 4.87
CA ASP A 102 4.18 -33.69 3.74
C ASP A 102 3.29 -32.53 4.20
N ARG A 103 2.60 -32.71 5.33
CA ARG A 103 1.80 -31.64 5.94
C ARG A 103 2.70 -30.54 6.49
N GLU A 104 3.74 -30.92 7.24
CA GLU A 104 4.72 -29.98 7.78
C GLU A 104 5.38 -29.18 6.65
N ALA A 105 5.80 -29.85 5.57
CA ALA A 105 6.41 -29.21 4.42
C ALA A 105 5.45 -28.27 3.67
N CYS A 106 4.16 -28.65 3.55
CA CYS A 106 3.14 -27.78 2.97
C CYS A 106 2.94 -26.51 3.82
N GLU A 107 2.79 -26.67 5.13
CA GLU A 107 2.57 -25.56 6.05
C GLU A 107 3.79 -24.62 6.08
N ALA A 108 5.01 -25.15 6.00
CA ALA A 108 6.23 -24.36 5.88
C ALA A 108 6.25 -23.50 4.61
N ARG A 109 5.99 -24.11 3.44
CA ARG A 109 5.85 -23.36 2.17
C ARG A 109 4.76 -22.30 2.25
N ALA A 110 3.65 -22.62 2.91
CA ALA A 110 2.54 -21.70 3.07
C ALA A 110 2.93 -20.50 3.96
N ARG A 111 3.65 -20.72 5.06
CA ARG A 111 4.17 -19.62 5.89
C ARG A 111 5.26 -18.78 5.20
N GLY A 112 5.64 -19.12 3.97
CA GLY A 112 6.70 -18.43 3.23
C GLY A 112 8.09 -18.76 3.73
N GLU A 113 8.26 -19.88 4.44
CA GLU A 113 9.58 -20.40 4.78
C GLU A 113 10.33 -20.75 3.49
N GLY A 114 11.66 -20.59 3.47
CA GLY A 114 12.49 -20.91 2.31
C GLY A 114 12.55 -19.81 1.26
N SER A 115 12.39 -20.17 -0.02
CA SER A 115 12.50 -19.25 -1.16
C SER A 115 11.20 -19.15 -1.93
N SER A 116 10.99 -18.00 -2.57
CA SER A 116 9.85 -17.76 -3.45
C SER A 116 10.33 -17.19 -4.79
N THR A 117 9.82 -17.73 -5.89
CA THR A 117 10.21 -17.32 -7.24
C THR A 117 8.99 -17.13 -8.13
N GLY A 118 9.11 -16.30 -9.17
CA GLY A 118 8.00 -15.94 -10.06
C GLY A 118 7.28 -14.66 -9.65
N SER A 119 6.13 -14.42 -10.26
CA SER A 119 5.32 -13.22 -10.06
C SER A 119 3.87 -13.46 -10.47
N VAL A 120 2.97 -12.61 -9.99
CA VAL A 120 1.57 -12.60 -10.45
C VAL A 120 1.50 -12.34 -11.95
N GLN A 121 2.32 -11.40 -12.46
CA GLN A 121 2.38 -11.08 -13.88
C GLN A 121 2.83 -12.26 -14.75
N SER A 122 3.78 -13.06 -14.26
CA SER A 122 4.28 -14.25 -14.96
C SER A 122 3.43 -15.51 -14.75
N GLY A 123 2.25 -15.38 -14.12
CA GLY A 123 1.28 -16.46 -13.97
C GLY A 123 1.36 -17.26 -12.67
N GLY A 124 2.24 -16.91 -11.73
CA GLY A 124 2.28 -17.57 -10.43
C GLY A 124 3.55 -17.35 -9.63
N ILE A 125 3.45 -17.66 -8.33
CA ILE A 125 4.56 -17.68 -7.37
C ILE A 125 4.76 -19.11 -6.91
N LEU A 126 5.99 -19.59 -7.01
CA LEU A 126 6.44 -20.90 -6.54
C LEU A 126 7.14 -20.73 -5.19
N HIS A 127 6.70 -21.49 -4.19
CA HIS A 127 7.31 -21.52 -2.85
C HIS A 127 8.05 -22.84 -2.67
N GLU A 128 9.31 -22.76 -2.24
CA GLU A 128 10.18 -23.93 -2.06
C GLU A 128 10.79 -23.94 -0.65
N VAL A 129 10.77 -25.12 -0.01
CA VAL A 129 11.42 -25.38 1.28
C VAL A 129 12.27 -26.63 1.12
N VAL A 130 13.57 -26.50 1.37
CA VAL A 130 14.53 -27.61 1.35
C VAL A 130 14.79 -28.07 2.78
N ARG A 131 14.62 -29.37 3.05
CA ARG A 131 14.88 -29.96 4.37
C ARG A 131 15.88 -31.12 4.24
N PRO A 132 16.84 -31.23 5.17
CA PRO A 132 17.69 -32.41 5.25
C PRO A 132 16.84 -33.62 5.63
N VAL A 133 17.00 -34.72 4.89
CA VAL A 133 16.40 -36.01 5.23
C VAL A 133 17.40 -36.83 6.03
N VAL A 134 16.94 -37.47 7.11
CA VAL A 134 17.79 -38.42 7.84
C VAL A 134 18.08 -39.63 6.95
N PRO A 135 19.33 -40.10 6.87
CA PRO A 135 19.64 -41.28 6.08
C PRO A 135 18.89 -42.49 6.64
N SER A 136 18.16 -43.19 5.78
CA SER A 136 17.54 -44.48 6.13
C SER A 136 18.66 -45.50 6.37
N PRO A 137 18.62 -46.31 7.44
CA PRO A 137 19.64 -47.33 7.68
C PRO A 137 19.68 -48.29 6.49
N ALA A 138 20.88 -48.57 5.98
CA ALA A 138 21.08 -49.56 4.94
C ALA A 138 20.50 -50.91 5.41
N ARG A 139 19.67 -51.51 4.57
CA ARG A 139 19.09 -52.84 4.82
C ARG A 139 20.16 -53.92 4.78
#